data_AF-A0A2E2BG61-F1
#
_entry.id   AF-A0A2E2BG61-F1
#
_cell.length_a   1.000
_cell.length_b   1.000
_cell.length_c   1.000
_cell.angle_alpha   90.00
_cell.angle_beta   90.00
_cell.angle_gamma   90.00
#
_symmetry.space_group_name_H-M   'P 1'
#
loop_
_entity.id
_entity.type
_entity.pdbx_description
1 polymer ?
#
loop_
_entity_poly.entity_id
_entity_poly.type
_entity_poly.pdbx_seq_one_letter_code
_entity_poly.pdbx_strand_id
1 'polypeptide(L)'
;MFIFYILMALSFFTIFINGFQWIFRFDIYNANYISFSFISTILYMFTQSAIMFYFIGAGKKIKEIILENDLDKKIYQKVIDIKNNLFPALTLNILIVGTAFVLGGGVQTKALSKYWHYFMFYLGLIHYIKVILLQHKSLIENADILSDIGLALDKLEKNKGV
;
A
#
# COMPACT_ATOMS: atom_id res chain seq x y z
N MET A 1 11.53 -5.05 -3.45
CA MET A 1 10.78 -3.97 -4.15
C MET A 1 9.88 -4.51 -5.26
N PHE A 2 10.38 -5.35 -6.19
CA PHE A 2 9.57 -5.89 -7.31
C PHE A 2 8.26 -6.58 -6.88
N ILE A 3 8.30 -7.35 -5.79
CA ILE A 3 7.11 -8.02 -5.23
C ILE A 3 5.96 -7.05 -4.91
N PHE A 4 6.26 -5.81 -4.48
CA PHE A 4 5.23 -4.82 -4.17
C PHE A 4 4.53 -4.35 -5.45
N TYR A 5 5.25 -4.22 -6.57
CA TYR A 5 4.62 -3.89 -7.85
C TYR A 5 3.69 -4.98 -8.33
N ILE A 6 4.08 -6.26 -8.17
CA ILE A 6 3.21 -7.39 -8.48
C ILE A 6 1.95 -7.34 -7.61
N LEU A 7 2.10 -7.16 -6.29
CA LEU A 7 0.97 -7.11 -5.36
C LEU A 7 0.05 -5.91 -5.62
N MET A 8 0.60 -4.72 -5.87
CA MET A 8 -0.17 -3.52 -6.24
C MET A 8 -0.95 -3.74 -7.53
N ALA A 9 -0.32 -4.25 -8.58
CA ALA A 9 -0.98 -4.52 -9.85
C ALA A 9 -2.08 -5.58 -9.68
N LEU A 10 -1.76 -6.72 -9.07
CA LEU A 10 -2.70 -7.81 -8.86
C LEU A 10 -3.91 -7.37 -8.04
N SER A 11 -3.70 -6.69 -6.91
CA SER A 11 -4.79 -6.19 -6.07
C SER A 11 -5.61 -5.09 -6.74
N PHE A 12 -5.00 -4.22 -7.55
CA PHE A 12 -5.73 -3.23 -8.34
C PHE A 12 -6.64 -3.92 -9.37
N PHE A 13 -6.10 -4.88 -10.12
CA PHE A 13 -6.89 -5.60 -11.13
C PHE A 13 -8.02 -6.41 -10.51
N THR A 14 -7.81 -7.08 -9.37
CA THR A 14 -8.89 -7.85 -8.73
C THR A 14 -10.00 -6.93 -8.21
N ILE A 15 -9.67 -5.80 -7.57
CA ILE A 15 -10.68 -4.81 -7.13
C ILE A 15 -11.40 -4.20 -8.34
N PHE A 16 -10.67 -3.87 -9.41
CA PHE A 16 -11.25 -3.34 -10.65
C PHE A 16 -12.24 -4.32 -11.28
N ILE A 17 -11.83 -5.57 -11.49
CA ILE A 17 -12.67 -6.64 -12.04
C ILE A 17 -13.89 -6.89 -11.15
N ASN A 18 -13.72 -6.85 -9.84
CA ASN A 18 -14.83 -7.00 -8.90
C ASN A 18 -15.89 -5.90 -9.08
N GLY A 19 -15.47 -4.66 -9.37
CA GLY A 19 -16.37 -3.58 -9.75
C GLY A 19 -17.23 -3.91 -10.98
N PHE A 20 -16.61 -4.50 -12.01
CA PHE A 20 -17.33 -4.97 -13.19
C PHE A 20 -18.32 -6.08 -12.84
N GLN A 21 -17.95 -7.05 -11.99
CA GLN A 21 -18.89 -8.09 -11.56
C GLN A 21 -20.11 -7.52 -10.83
N TRP A 22 -19.94 -6.46 -10.05
CA TRP A 22 -21.05 -5.79 -9.36
C TRP A 22 -22.04 -5.09 -10.31
N ILE A 23 -21.58 -4.68 -11.50
CA ILE A 23 -22.40 -4.02 -12.53
C ILE A 23 -23.06 -5.07 -13.44
N PHE A 24 -22.25 -5.99 -13.99
CA PHE A 24 -22.67 -6.92 -15.03
C PHE A 24 -23.13 -8.29 -14.51
N ARG A 25 -22.95 -8.58 -13.22
CA ARG A 25 -23.42 -9.82 -12.55
C ARG A 25 -22.90 -11.11 -13.20
N PHE A 26 -21.62 -11.14 -13.55
CA PHE A 26 -20.95 -12.36 -14.04
C PHE A 26 -20.08 -13.00 -12.95
N ASP A 27 -19.78 -14.29 -13.12
CA ASP A 27 -18.97 -15.09 -12.21
C ASP A 27 -17.57 -15.35 -12.80
N ILE A 28 -16.57 -15.50 -11.93
CA ILE A 28 -15.18 -15.82 -12.31
C ILE A 28 -14.81 -17.13 -11.64
N TYR A 29 -14.57 -18.20 -12.41
CA TYR A 29 -14.27 -19.53 -11.87
C TYR A 29 -15.28 -19.98 -10.79
N ASN A 30 -16.59 -19.81 -11.05
CA ASN A 30 -17.70 -20.04 -10.11
C ASN A 30 -17.72 -19.15 -8.84
N ALA A 31 -16.80 -18.19 -8.70
CA ALA A 31 -16.89 -17.17 -7.68
C ALA A 31 -17.83 -16.05 -8.17
N ASN A 32 -18.97 -15.94 -7.49
CA ASN A 32 -19.89 -14.83 -7.71
C ASN A 32 -19.29 -13.49 -7.24
N TYR A 33 -19.97 -12.40 -7.58
CA TYR A 33 -19.55 -11.04 -7.24
C TYR A 33 -19.26 -10.81 -5.74
N ILE A 34 -19.89 -11.54 -4.81
CA ILE A 34 -19.63 -11.42 -3.36
C ILE A 34 -18.38 -12.19 -2.96
N SER A 35 -18.30 -13.48 -3.32
CA SER A 35 -17.16 -14.34 -3.00
C SER A 35 -15.87 -13.77 -3.60
N PHE A 36 -15.94 -13.25 -4.82
CA PHE A 36 -14.80 -12.57 -5.44
C PHE A 36 -14.48 -11.22 -4.77
N SER A 37 -15.48 -10.47 -4.28
CA SER A 37 -15.25 -9.24 -3.49
C SER A 37 -14.42 -9.54 -2.24
N PHE A 38 -14.73 -10.66 -1.56
CA PHE A 38 -14.03 -11.07 -0.35
C PHE A 38 -12.55 -11.37 -0.64
N ILE A 39 -12.27 -12.21 -1.65
CA ILE A 39 -10.90 -12.55 -2.06
C ILE A 39 -10.13 -11.30 -2.50
N SER A 40 -10.75 -10.46 -3.32
CA SER A 40 -10.13 -9.22 -3.83
C SER A 40 -9.79 -8.26 -2.69
N THR A 41 -10.69 -8.10 -1.72
CA THR A 41 -10.49 -7.22 -0.56
C THR A 41 -9.40 -7.75 0.36
N ILE A 42 -9.37 -9.07 0.63
CA ILE A 42 -8.28 -9.69 1.42
C ILE A 42 -6.92 -9.43 0.76
N LEU A 43 -6.82 -9.69 -0.55
CA LEU A 43 -5.58 -9.48 -1.28
C LEU A 43 -5.14 -8.01 -1.26
N TYR A 44 -6.10 -7.09 -1.40
CA TYR A 44 -5.87 -5.66 -1.27
C TYR A 44 -5.36 -5.28 0.12
N MET A 45 -6.03 -5.73 1.20
CA MET A 45 -5.64 -5.42 2.58
C MET A 45 -4.26 -6.00 2.91
N PHE A 46 -3.97 -7.20 2.42
CA PHE A 46 -2.65 -7.83 2.55
C PHE A 46 -1.58 -6.99 1.84
N THR A 47 -1.86 -6.54 0.61
CA THR A 47 -0.94 -5.69 -0.17
C THR A 47 -0.62 -4.39 0.57
N GLN A 48 -1.64 -3.68 1.05
CA GLN A 48 -1.44 -2.42 1.77
C GLN A 48 -0.66 -2.64 3.09
N SER A 49 -1.01 -3.68 3.84
CA SER A 49 -0.32 -4.03 5.09
C SER A 49 1.13 -4.43 4.87
N ALA A 50 1.42 -5.23 3.84
CA ALA A 50 2.78 -5.66 3.48
C ALA A 50 3.67 -4.45 3.14
N ILE A 51 3.13 -3.48 2.41
CA ILE A 51 3.84 -2.23 2.08
C ILE A 51 4.09 -1.42 3.34
N MET A 52 3.09 -1.22 4.22
CA MET A 52 3.31 -0.52 5.48
C MET A 52 4.37 -1.19 6.36
N PHE A 53 4.32 -2.52 6.50
CA PHE A 53 5.31 -3.27 7.29
C PHE A 53 6.71 -3.18 6.70
N TYR A 54 6.84 -3.16 5.38
CA TYR A 54 8.12 -2.90 4.73
C TYR A 54 8.73 -1.56 5.16
N PHE A 55 7.97 -0.47 5.10
CA PHE A 55 8.48 0.85 5.51
C PHE A 55 8.73 0.94 7.02
N ILE A 56 7.95 0.23 7.84
CA ILE A 56 8.23 0.12 9.28
C ILE A 56 9.56 -0.59 9.53
N GLY A 57 9.77 -1.75 8.90
CA GLY A 57 10.97 -2.56 9.06
C GLY A 57 12.22 -1.86 8.50
N ALA A 58 12.15 -1.36 7.27
CA ALA A 58 13.22 -0.62 6.63
C ALA A 58 13.59 0.63 7.45
N GLY A 59 12.59 1.42 7.87
CA GLY A 59 12.82 2.62 8.67
C GLY A 59 13.43 2.33 10.03
N LYS A 60 13.06 1.21 10.67
CA LYS A 60 13.70 0.76 11.92
C LYS A 60 15.17 0.41 11.68
N LYS A 61 15.46 -0.38 10.64
CA LYS A 61 16.85 -0.80 10.36
C LYS A 61 17.74 0.38 9.98
N ILE A 62 17.23 1.31 9.18
CA ILE A 62 17.91 2.56 8.85
C ILE A 62 18.26 3.35 10.11
N LYS A 63 17.30 3.49 11.04
CA LYS A 63 17.54 4.17 12.32
C LYS A 63 18.65 3.52 13.13
N GLU A 64 18.65 2.19 13.23
CA GLU A 64 19.69 1.43 13.93
C GLU A 64 21.06 1.69 13.32
N ILE A 65 21.20 1.58 11.99
CA ILE A 65 22.47 1.81 11.29
C ILE A 65 23.00 3.24 11.54
N ILE A 66 22.11 4.23 11.49
CA ILE A 66 22.48 5.64 11.73
C ILE A 66 23.02 5.82 13.16
N LEU A 67 22.39 5.19 14.15
CA LEU A 67 22.82 5.29 15.55
C LEU A 67 24.11 4.52 15.84
N GLU A 68 24.27 3.31 15.27
CA GLU A 68 25.45 2.46 15.47
C GLU A 68 26.72 3.06 14.85
N ASN A 69 26.58 3.85 13.78
CA ASN A 69 27.70 4.41 13.02
C ASN A 69 27.86 5.93 13.17
N ASP A 70 27.08 6.56 14.05
CA ASP A 70 27.01 8.01 14.26
C ASP A 70 26.88 8.81 12.95
N LEU A 71 25.99 8.34 12.07
CA LEU A 71 25.72 8.98 10.77
C LEU A 71 24.81 10.21 10.92
N ASP A 72 24.76 11.02 9.86
CA ASP A 72 23.90 12.21 9.83
C ASP A 72 22.42 11.85 10.02
N LYS A 73 21.85 12.32 11.14
CA LYS A 73 20.46 12.12 11.53
C LYS A 73 19.48 12.74 10.52
N LYS A 74 19.91 13.67 9.66
CA LYS A 74 19.07 14.20 8.57
C LYS A 74 18.62 13.13 7.59
N ILE A 75 19.38 12.04 7.42
CA ILE A 75 18.98 10.89 6.59
C ILE A 75 17.70 10.25 7.16
N TYR A 76 17.59 10.16 8.50
CA TYR A 76 16.40 9.60 9.14
C TYR A 76 15.17 10.49 8.96
N GLN A 77 15.34 11.81 8.80
CA GLN A 77 14.22 12.70 8.52
C GLN A 77 13.52 12.32 7.21
N LYS A 78 14.28 11.98 6.15
CA LYS A 78 13.70 11.50 4.87
C LYS A 78 12.81 10.26 5.07
N VAL A 79 13.18 9.35 5.97
CA VAL A 79 12.38 8.16 6.30
C VAL A 79 11.06 8.55 6.98
N ILE A 80 11.10 9.52 7.90
CA ILE A 80 9.89 10.04 8.56
C ILE A 80 8.97 10.69 7.53
N ASP A 81 9.51 11.49 6.62
CA ASP A 81 8.75 12.20 5.61
C ASP A 81 8.04 11.24 4.64
N ILE A 82 8.71 10.15 4.23
CA ILE A 82 8.09 9.07 3.45
C ILE A 82 6.86 8.53 4.20
N LYS A 83 7.01 8.15 5.46
CA LYS A 83 5.91 7.55 6.25
C LYS A 83 4.75 8.53 6.45
N ASN A 84 5.05 9.79 6.72
CA ASN A 84 4.04 10.83 6.94
C ASN A 84 3.20 11.10 5.69
N ASN A 85 3.79 10.98 4.49
CA ASN A 85 3.05 11.13 3.24
C ASN A 85 2.29 9.86 2.86
N LEU A 86 2.93 8.70 3.05
CA LEU A 86 2.45 7.42 2.56
C LEU A 86 1.33 6.83 3.44
N PHE A 87 1.52 6.80 4.77
CA PHE A 87 0.63 6.04 5.67
C PHE A 87 -0.78 6.62 5.76
N PRO A 88 -0.99 7.94 5.86
CA PRO A 88 -2.35 8.50 5.88
C PRO A 88 -3.14 8.15 4.61
N ALA A 89 -2.49 8.19 3.44
CA ALA A 89 -3.14 7.86 2.17
C ALA A 89 -3.51 6.36 2.09
N LEU A 90 -2.60 5.48 2.52
CA LEU A 90 -2.85 4.03 2.66
C LEU A 90 -4.03 3.75 3.59
N THR A 91 -3.98 4.30 4.81
CA THR A 91 -5.00 4.07 5.83
C THR A 91 -6.37 4.60 5.37
N LEU A 92 -6.41 5.77 4.74
CA LEU A 92 -7.66 6.31 4.20
C LEU A 92 -8.22 5.41 3.08
N ASN A 93 -7.37 4.88 2.21
CA ASN A 93 -7.84 3.98 1.15
C ASN A 93 -8.35 2.65 1.72
N ILE A 94 -7.65 2.09 2.71
CA ILE A 94 -8.11 0.91 3.46
C ILE A 94 -9.49 1.16 4.04
N LEU A 95 -9.71 2.33 4.67
CA LEU A 95 -11.00 2.69 5.21
C LEU A 95 -12.07 2.73 4.12
N ILE A 96 -11.83 3.44 3.01
CA ILE A 96 -12.81 3.58 1.92
C ILE A 96 -13.15 2.22 1.29
N VAL A 97 -12.14 1.42 0.93
CA VAL A 97 -12.33 0.10 0.30
C VAL A 97 -12.98 -0.88 1.28
N GLY A 98 -12.56 -0.89 2.54
CA GLY A 98 -13.18 -1.69 3.59
C GLY A 98 -14.65 -1.33 3.81
N THR A 99 -14.99 -0.04 3.83
CA THR A 99 -16.38 0.41 3.90
C THR A 99 -17.16 -0.01 2.65
N ALA A 100 -16.60 0.13 1.45
CA ALA A 100 -17.26 -0.32 0.23
C ALA A 100 -17.59 -1.83 0.27
N PHE A 101 -16.69 -2.66 0.78
CA PHE A 101 -16.91 -4.09 0.98
C PHE A 101 -18.07 -4.36 1.96
N VAL A 102 -18.07 -3.72 3.14
CA VAL A 102 -19.13 -3.88 4.16
C VAL A 102 -20.49 -3.43 3.60
N LEU A 103 -20.53 -2.29 2.90
CA LEU A 103 -21.74 -1.80 2.24
C LEU A 103 -22.25 -2.79 1.18
N GLY A 104 -21.34 -3.47 0.46
CA GLY A 104 -21.70 -4.53 -0.49
C GLY A 104 -22.49 -5.65 0.17
N GLY A 105 -22.10 -6.08 1.37
CA GLY A 105 -22.86 -7.02 2.19
C GLY A 105 -24.25 -6.49 2.59
N GLY A 106 -24.35 -5.22 2.99
CA GLY A 106 -25.63 -4.58 3.31
C GLY A 106 -26.57 -4.43 2.12
N VAL A 107 -26.03 -4.24 0.91
CA VAL A 107 -26.81 -4.24 -0.34
C VAL A 107 -27.31 -5.64 -0.66
N GLN A 108 -26.50 -6.67 -0.44
CA GLN A 108 -26.89 -8.07 -0.66
C GLN A 108 -28.06 -8.47 0.24
N THR A 109 -28.07 -8.03 1.51
CA THR A 109 -29.16 -8.29 2.45
C THR A 109 -30.38 -7.38 2.25
N LYS A 110 -30.36 -6.50 1.23
CA LYS A 110 -31.37 -5.47 0.95
C LYS A 110 -31.55 -4.44 2.08
N ALA A 111 -30.64 -4.39 3.05
CA ALA A 111 -30.67 -3.42 4.14
C ALA A 111 -30.22 -2.01 3.68
N LEU A 112 -29.41 -1.94 2.61
CA LEU A 112 -28.87 -0.69 2.09
C LEU A 112 -29.09 -0.53 0.58
N SER A 113 -29.15 0.72 0.13
CA SER A 113 -29.23 1.06 -1.28
C SER A 113 -27.91 0.79 -2.00
N LYS A 114 -27.99 0.23 -3.22
CA LYS A 114 -26.83 -0.05 -4.09
C LYS A 114 -25.99 1.19 -4.41
N TYR A 115 -26.58 2.39 -4.38
CA TYR A 115 -25.89 3.64 -4.71
C TYR A 115 -24.79 3.97 -3.69
N TRP A 116 -24.99 3.65 -2.41
CA TRP A 116 -23.98 3.86 -1.37
C TRP A 116 -22.75 2.99 -1.60
N HIS A 117 -22.95 1.73 -1.98
CA HIS A 117 -21.87 0.83 -2.34
C HIS A 117 -21.12 1.33 -3.59
N TYR A 118 -21.83 1.71 -4.67
CA TYR A 118 -21.19 2.21 -5.88
C TYR A 118 -20.38 3.49 -5.64
N PHE A 119 -20.93 4.43 -4.88
CA PHE A 119 -20.22 5.67 -4.53
C PHE A 119 -18.90 5.38 -3.82
N MET A 120 -18.92 4.57 -2.75
CA MET A 120 -17.72 4.22 -1.99
C MET A 120 -16.74 3.40 -2.81
N PHE A 121 -17.23 2.51 -3.69
CA PHE A 121 -16.40 1.71 -4.58
C PHE A 121 -15.61 2.60 -5.56
N TYR A 122 -16.28 3.50 -6.29
CA TYR A 122 -15.60 4.38 -7.24
C TYR A 122 -14.65 5.37 -6.55
N LEU A 123 -15.06 5.92 -5.40
CA LEU A 123 -14.19 6.75 -4.57
C LEU A 123 -12.93 5.97 -4.16
N GLY A 124 -13.11 4.73 -3.72
CA GLY A 124 -12.00 3.85 -3.32
C GLY A 124 -11.07 3.53 -4.48
N LEU A 125 -11.61 3.23 -5.66
CA LEU A 125 -10.83 2.90 -6.85
C LEU A 125 -10.01 4.10 -7.36
N ILE A 126 -10.63 5.28 -7.47
CA ILE A 126 -9.93 6.52 -7.87
C ILE A 126 -8.85 6.86 -6.84
N HIS A 127 -9.18 6.80 -5.56
CA HIS A 127 -8.20 7.05 -4.50
C HIS A 127 -7.07 6.00 -4.50
N TYR A 128 -7.36 4.75 -4.88
CA TYR A 128 -6.33 3.71 -4.93
C TYR A 128 -5.29 3.99 -6.02
N ILE A 129 -5.69 4.53 -7.18
CA ILE A 129 -4.74 4.98 -8.22
C ILE A 129 -3.76 6.01 -7.64
N LYS A 130 -4.26 6.99 -6.87
CA LYS A 130 -3.40 7.97 -6.18
C LYS A 130 -2.46 7.31 -5.17
N VAL A 131 -2.93 6.32 -4.42
CA VAL A 131 -2.11 5.56 -3.48
C VAL A 131 -1.01 4.77 -4.18
N ILE A 132 -1.28 4.15 -5.33
CA ILE A 132 -0.25 3.44 -6.12
C ILE A 132 0.86 4.39 -6.56
N LEU A 133 0.52 5.61 -6.99
CA LEU A 133 1.52 6.62 -7.37
C LEU A 133 2.38 7.04 -6.16
N LEU A 134 1.75 7.23 -4.99
CA LEU A 134 2.47 7.53 -3.75
C LEU A 134 3.38 6.36 -3.33
N GLN A 135 2.89 5.12 -3.42
CA GLN A 135 3.66 3.92 -3.11
C GLN A 135 4.89 3.79 -4.03
N HIS A 136 4.71 4.00 -5.33
CA HIS A 136 5.82 4.01 -6.28
C HIS A 136 6.89 5.04 -5.92
N LYS A 137 6.46 6.30 -5.69
CA LYS A 137 7.35 7.38 -5.27
C LYS A 137 8.10 7.04 -3.99
N SER A 138 7.39 6.59 -2.96
CA SER A 138 7.99 6.23 -1.67
C SER A 138 8.95 5.04 -1.77
N LEU A 139 8.69 4.09 -2.66
CA LEU A 139 9.60 2.98 -2.91
C LEU A 139 10.92 3.48 -3.52
N ILE A 140 10.86 4.39 -4.50
CA ILE A 140 12.05 5.02 -5.09
C ILE A 140 12.82 5.80 -4.01
N GLU A 141 12.14 6.70 -3.30
CA GLU A 141 12.79 7.51 -2.25
C GLU A 141 13.47 6.65 -1.18
N ASN A 142 12.87 5.49 -0.82
CA ASN A 142 13.49 4.57 0.12
C ASN A 142 14.71 3.84 -0.46
N ALA A 143 14.72 3.53 -1.76
CA ALA A 143 15.92 3.00 -2.41
C ALA A 143 17.06 4.02 -2.43
N ASP A 144 16.74 5.30 -2.68
CA ASP A 144 17.70 6.39 -2.64
C ASP A 144 18.31 6.56 -1.23
N ILE A 145 17.47 6.51 -0.18
CA ILE A 145 17.96 6.54 1.21
C ILE A 145 18.90 5.37 1.52
N LEU A 146 18.56 4.15 1.07
CA LEU A 146 19.43 2.99 1.27
C LEU A 146 20.77 3.16 0.55
N SER A 147 20.78 3.76 -0.65
CA SER A 147 22.00 4.11 -1.37
C SER A 147 22.83 5.17 -0.63
N ASP A 148 22.18 6.23 -0.13
CA ASP A 148 22.84 7.29 0.65
C ASP A 148 23.55 6.71 1.89
N ILE A 149 22.88 5.79 2.59
CA ILE A 149 23.44 5.10 3.76
C ILE A 149 24.61 4.21 3.37
N GLY A 150 24.49 3.42 2.30
CA GLY A 150 25.59 2.59 1.80
C GLY A 150 26.85 3.41 1.51
N LEU A 151 26.70 4.51 0.77
CA LEU A 151 27.80 5.43 0.48
C LEU A 151 28.40 6.09 1.73
N ALA A 152 27.57 6.39 2.73
CA ALA A 152 28.03 6.97 3.98
C ALA A 152 28.83 5.94 4.81
N LEU A 153 28.40 4.68 4.85
CA LEU A 153 29.12 3.59 5.49
C LEU A 153 30.46 3.33 4.80
N ASP A 154 30.49 3.25 3.47
CA ASP A 154 31.74 3.06 2.71
C ASP A 154 32.77 4.17 3.00
N LYS A 155 32.31 5.42 3.14
CA LYS A 155 33.18 6.55 3.51
C LYS A 155 33.69 6.41 4.94
N LEU A 156 32.86 5.98 5.88
CA LEU A 156 33.28 5.76 7.26
C LEU A 156 34.32 4.64 7.36
N GLU A 157 34.13 3.54 6.63
CA GLU A 157 35.09 2.44 6.60
C GLU A 157 36.44 2.89 6.04
N LYS A 158 36.44 3.65 4.94
CA LYS A 158 37.67 4.23 4.35
C LYS A 158 38.37 5.22 5.29
N ASN A 159 37.63 5.91 6.16
CA ASN A 159 38.20 6.85 7.14
C ASN A 159 38.69 6.15 8.42
N LYS A 160 38.26 4.90 8.68
CA LYS A 160 38.61 4.12 9.89
C LYS A 160 39.83 3.18 9.69
N GLY A 161 40.28 2.93 8.46
CA GLY A 161 41.63 2.40 8.16
C GLY A 161 42.65 3.56 8.03
N VAL A 162 43.92 3.49 8.46
CA VAL A 162 44.97 2.52 8.06
C VAL A 162 44.97 2.26 6.56
#